data_AF-A0A9P6L4U8-F1
#
_entry.id   AF-A0A9P6L4U8-F1
#
_cell.length_a   1.000
_cell.length_b   1.000
_cell.length_c   1.000
_cell.angle_alpha   90.00
_cell.angle_beta   90.00
_cell.angle_gamma   90.00
#
_symmetry.space_group_name_H-M   'P 1'
#
loop_
_entity.id
_entity.type
_entity.pdbx_description
1 polymer ?
#
loop_
_entity_poly.entity_id
_entity_poly.type
_entity_poly.pdbx_seq_one_letter_code
_entity_poly.pdbx_strand_id
1 'polypeptide(L)'
;MVDVTPPGVYFGYAQVSARRSDDEVNGPSSGTLEEEQTKVHPMVMSLGWNPFYKNEKLTAEIHVMHPFNADFYGHEMKAVVLGYIRPELDYTSREGLIEDIETDKRVALKSLMRPAYQKFAHDEHFVTPVHENHP
;
A
#
# COMPACT_ATOMS: atom_id res chain seq x y z
N MET A 1 16.50 15.57 -15.53
CA MET A 1 15.97 14.27 -16.00
C MET A 1 14.93 13.91 -14.95
N VAL A 2 13.64 13.88 -15.30
CA VAL A 2 12.63 13.49 -14.32
C VAL A 2 12.85 12.00 -14.07
N ASP A 3 13.32 11.65 -12.89
CA ASP A 3 13.44 10.26 -12.43
C ASP A 3 12.02 9.72 -12.30
N VAL A 4 11.47 9.23 -13.42
CA VAL A 4 10.14 8.61 -13.42
C VAL A 4 10.33 7.23 -12.82
N THR A 5 9.75 7.00 -11.65
CA THR A 5 9.63 5.69 -11.03
C THR A 5 9.07 4.70 -12.06
N PRO A 6 9.83 3.68 -12.50
CA PRO A 6 9.41 2.83 -13.60
C PRO A 6 8.15 2.02 -13.22
N PRO A 7 7.24 1.73 -14.17
CA PRO A 7 6.16 0.80 -13.92
C PRO A 7 6.67 -0.58 -13.47
N GLY A 8 5.90 -1.22 -12.60
CA GLY A 8 6.21 -2.55 -12.08
C GLY A 8 5.80 -2.72 -10.63
N VAL A 9 6.38 -3.75 -10.01
CA VAL A 9 6.05 -4.18 -8.66
C VAL A 9 7.10 -3.66 -7.68
N TYR A 10 6.61 -3.09 -6.58
CA TYR A 10 7.39 -2.51 -5.50
C TYR A 10 7.02 -3.16 -4.17
N PHE A 11 7.87 -2.97 -3.17
CA PHE A 11 7.58 -3.37 -1.79
C PHE A 11 7.86 -2.24 -0.80
N GLY A 12 7.23 -2.35 0.37
CA GLY A 12 7.44 -1.39 1.44
C GLY A 12 6.50 -1.63 2.61
N TYR A 13 6.13 -0.55 3.28
CA TYR A 13 5.16 -0.55 4.37
C TYR A 13 3.95 0.31 4.01
N ALA A 14 2.79 -0.06 4.52
CA ALA A 14 1.58 0.74 4.44
C ALA A 14 0.81 0.72 5.76
N GLN A 15 0.02 1.76 5.97
CA GLN A 15 -0.87 1.90 7.11
C GLN A 15 -2.22 2.42 6.61
N VAL A 16 -3.30 1.84 7.12
CA VAL A 16 -4.66 2.36 6.91
C VAL A 16 -5.09 3.08 8.19
N SER A 17 -5.42 4.36 8.08
CA SER A 17 -5.84 5.16 9.24
C SER A 17 -7.19 4.70 9.78
N ALA A 18 -7.34 4.76 11.10
CA ALA A 18 -8.67 4.70 11.71
C ALA A 18 -9.52 5.88 11.21
N ARG A 19 -10.79 5.62 10.90
CA ARG A 19 -11.73 6.67 10.52
C ARG A 19 -11.97 7.60 11.70
N ARG A 20 -11.82 8.90 11.51
CA ARG A 20 -12.17 9.91 12.52
C ARG A 20 -13.66 10.18 12.44
N SER A 21 -14.27 10.52 13.58
CA SER A 21 -15.70 10.82 13.69
C SER A 21 -16.14 12.02 12.83
N ASP A 22 -15.19 12.87 12.43
CA ASP A 22 -15.43 14.07 11.64
C ASP A 22 -15.17 13.89 10.13
N ASP A 23 -14.82 12.68 9.68
CA ASP A 23 -14.56 12.42 8.25
C ASP A 23 -15.88 12.47 7.45
N GLU A 24 -16.05 13.50 6.61
CA GLU A 24 -17.22 13.67 5.73
C GLU A 24 -17.41 12.42 4.85
N VAL A 25 -18.58 11.79 4.97
CA VAL A 25 -18.88 10.52 4.31
C VAL A 25 -19.44 10.77 2.92
N ASN A 26 -18.63 10.56 1.87
CA ASN A 26 -19.13 10.37 0.51
C ASN A 26 -18.87 8.91 0.08
N GLY A 27 -19.62 7.95 0.63
CA GLY A 27 -19.49 6.53 0.26
C GLY A 27 -20.18 5.56 1.22
N PRO A 28 -20.29 4.26 0.85
CA PRO A 28 -20.82 3.24 1.75
C PRO A 28 -19.97 3.19 3.04
N SER A 29 -20.60 2.97 4.19
CA SER A 29 -19.93 2.87 5.47
C SER A 29 -19.00 1.66 5.49
N SER A 30 -17.72 1.86 5.16
CA SER A 30 -16.68 0.90 5.52
C SER A 30 -16.66 0.74 7.03
N GLY A 31 -16.59 -0.52 7.49
CA GLY A 31 -16.70 -0.86 8.91
C GLY A 31 -15.57 -0.24 9.74
N THR A 32 -15.80 -0.13 11.05
CA THR A 32 -14.75 0.27 11.99
C THR A 32 -13.60 -0.74 11.93
N LEU A 33 -12.39 -0.26 11.69
CA LEU A 33 -11.18 -1.08 11.71
C LEU A 33 -10.76 -1.38 13.16
N GLU A 34 -10.33 -2.61 13.41
CA GLU A 34 -9.71 -2.99 14.67
C GLU A 34 -8.32 -2.35 14.81
N GLU A 35 -7.84 -2.21 16.05
CA GLU A 35 -6.55 -1.57 16.34
C GLU A 35 -5.39 -2.20 15.53
N GLU A 36 -5.36 -3.53 15.42
CA GLU A 36 -4.34 -4.24 14.61
C GLU A 36 -4.40 -3.88 13.13
N GLN A 37 -5.59 -3.64 12.57
CA GLN A 37 -5.76 -3.29 11.17
C GLN A 37 -5.28 -1.86 10.87
N THR A 38 -5.06 -1.05 11.91
CA THR A 38 -4.54 0.33 11.80
C THR A 38 -3.04 0.45 12.02
N LYS A 39 -2.35 -0.68 12.28
CA LYS A 39 -0.90 -0.71 12.39
C LYS A 39 -0.22 -0.66 11.03
N VAL A 40 1.09 -0.43 11.07
CA VAL A 40 1.95 -0.45 9.88
C VAL A 40 2.23 -1.90 9.51
N HIS A 41 1.89 -2.27 8.27
CA HIS A 41 2.01 -3.62 7.75
C HIS A 41 2.90 -3.66 6.49
N PRO A 42 3.58 -4.78 6.22
CA PRO A 42 4.25 -5.00 4.94
C PRO A 42 3.26 -4.88 3.77
N MET A 43 3.73 -4.41 2.62
CA MET A 43 2.92 -4.34 1.41
C MET A 43 3.72 -4.65 0.14
N VAL A 44 3.00 -5.03 -0.90
CA VAL A 44 3.45 -4.92 -2.30
C VAL A 44 2.58 -3.90 -3.02
N MET A 45 3.16 -3.20 -4.00
CA MET A 45 2.48 -2.19 -4.79
C MET A 45 2.72 -2.46 -6.28
N SER A 46 1.65 -2.52 -7.06
CA SER A 46 1.70 -2.46 -8.52
C SER A 46 1.59 -1.01 -8.97
N LEU A 47 2.57 -0.51 -9.72
CA LEU A 47 2.57 0.81 -10.31
C LEU A 47 2.51 0.68 -11.84
N GLY A 48 1.45 1.18 -12.46
CA GLY A 48 1.19 0.96 -13.87
C GLY A 48 0.33 2.03 -14.51
N TRP A 49 0.18 1.99 -15.84
CA TRP A 49 -0.67 2.93 -16.58
C TRP A 49 -2.06 2.35 -16.80
N ASN A 50 -3.11 3.16 -16.59
CA ASN A 50 -4.47 2.70 -16.83
C ASN A 50 -4.85 2.77 -18.34
N PRO A 51 -5.10 1.63 -19.02
CA PRO A 51 -5.42 1.61 -20.46
C PRO A 51 -6.77 2.25 -20.80
N PHE A 52 -7.72 2.32 -19.85
CA PHE A 52 -9.05 2.88 -20.08
C PHE A 52 -9.05 4.42 -20.15
N TYR A 53 -8.02 5.08 -19.63
CA TYR A 53 -7.86 6.53 -19.65
C TYR A 53 -6.71 6.97 -20.58
N LYS A 54 -6.59 6.33 -21.75
CA LYS A 54 -5.55 6.61 -22.77
C LYS A 54 -4.12 6.59 -22.22
N ASN A 55 -3.84 5.80 -21.17
CA ASN A 55 -2.54 5.78 -20.49
C ASN A 55 -2.07 7.16 -19.98
N GLU A 56 -2.99 8.09 -19.68
CA GLU A 56 -2.61 9.42 -19.17
C GLU A 56 -2.47 9.46 -17.65
N LYS A 57 -2.97 8.43 -16.94
CA LYS A 57 -2.93 8.34 -15.48
C LYS A 57 -2.15 7.13 -15.00
N LEU A 58 -1.14 7.41 -14.18
CA LEU A 58 -0.41 6.43 -13.40
C LEU A 58 -1.30 5.96 -12.24
N THR A 59 -1.46 4.66 -12.09
CA THR A 59 -2.23 4.01 -11.02
C THR A 59 -1.27 3.28 -10.09
N ALA A 60 -1.51 3.41 -8.78
CA ALA A 60 -0.85 2.62 -7.76
C ALA A 60 -1.88 1.74 -7.06
N GLU A 61 -1.67 0.42 -7.10
CA GLU A 61 -2.50 -0.56 -6.42
C GLU A 61 -1.68 -1.24 -5.31
N ILE A 62 -2.10 -1.09 -4.06
CA ILE A 62 -1.36 -1.59 -2.90
C ILE A 62 -2.09 -2.80 -2.33
N HIS A 63 -1.36 -3.90 -2.16
CA HIS A 63 -1.79 -5.06 -1.40
C HIS A 63 -1.07 -5.07 -0.04
N VAL A 64 -1.80 -4.70 1.01
CA VAL A 64 -1.34 -4.76 2.39
C VAL A 64 -1.37 -6.22 2.85
N MET A 65 -0.25 -6.72 3.39
CA MET A 65 -0.10 -8.11 3.83
C MET A 65 -0.67 -8.34 5.23
N HIS A 66 -1.92 -7.95 5.41
CA HIS A 66 -2.68 -8.13 6.63
C HIS A 66 -4.13 -8.46 6.26
N PRO A 67 -4.76 -9.47 6.87
CA PRO A 67 -6.17 -9.74 6.63
C PRO A 67 -7.02 -8.62 7.23
N PHE A 68 -7.94 -8.06 6.45
CA PHE A 68 -8.92 -7.10 6.95
C PHE A 68 -10.29 -7.76 7.09
N ASN A 69 -10.98 -7.45 8.18
CA ASN A 69 -12.32 -7.99 8.48
C ASN A 69 -13.44 -7.29 7.69
N ALA A 70 -13.14 -6.14 7.07
CA ALA A 70 -14.03 -5.38 6.22
C ALA A 70 -13.22 -4.57 5.21
N ASP A 71 -13.87 -4.14 4.14
CA ASP A 71 -13.31 -3.14 3.23
C ASP A 71 -13.07 -1.82 3.99
N PHE A 72 -12.11 -1.01 3.53
CA PHE A 72 -11.72 0.27 4.13
C PHE A 72 -11.79 1.44 3.13
N TYR A 73 -12.77 1.43 2.22
CA TYR A 73 -13.01 2.53 1.30
C TYR A 73 -13.25 3.85 2.06
N GLY A 74 -12.62 4.92 1.58
CA GLY A 74 -12.68 6.24 2.22
C GLY A 74 -11.74 6.42 3.41
N HIS A 75 -11.04 5.38 3.86
CA HIS A 75 -9.96 5.53 4.83
C HIS A 75 -8.70 6.08 4.13
N GLU A 76 -8.00 6.97 4.83
CA GLU A 76 -6.68 7.41 4.39
C GLU A 76 -5.67 6.25 4.49
N MET A 77 -4.91 6.03 3.41
CA MET A 77 -3.80 5.08 3.39
C MET A 77 -2.49 5.84 3.23
N LYS A 78 -1.52 5.53 4.10
CA LYS A 78 -0.14 6.00 4.00
C LYS A 78 0.75 4.86 3.55
N ALA A 79 1.78 5.15 2.77
CA ALA A 79 2.71 4.14 2.27
C ALA A 79 4.12 4.67 2.11
N VAL A 80 5.11 3.83 2.44
CA VAL A 80 6.53 4.07 2.22
C VAL A 80 7.05 2.97 1.29
N VAL A 81 7.47 3.35 0.09
CA VAL A 81 8.05 2.45 -0.90
C VAL A 81 9.56 2.35 -0.67
N LEU A 82 10.08 1.12 -0.56
CA LEU A 82 11.47 0.89 -0.17
C LEU A 82 12.30 0.16 -1.24
N GLY A 83 11.67 -0.44 -2.23
CA GLY A 83 12.39 -1.09 -3.31
C GLY A 83 11.51 -1.62 -4.42
N TYR A 84 12.16 -1.86 -5.56
CA TYR A 84 11.59 -2.44 -6.76
C TYR A 84 11.83 -3.96 -6.77
N ILE A 85 10.83 -4.72 -7.18
CA ILE A 85 10.90 -6.18 -7.33
C ILE A 85 11.15 -6.54 -8.79
N ARG A 86 10.27 -6.09 -9.71
CA ARG A 86 10.27 -6.50 -11.11
C ARG A 86 9.40 -5.58 -11.99
N PRO A 87 9.58 -5.58 -13.32
CA PRO A 87 8.68 -4.90 -14.24
C PRO A 87 7.29 -5.55 -14.29
N GLU A 88 6.36 -4.84 -14.92
CA GLU A 88 5.08 -5.42 -15.34
C GLU A 88 5.35 -6.63 -16.24
N LEU A 89 4.58 -7.70 -16.04
CA LEU A 89 4.68 -8.92 -16.82
C LEU A 89 3.35 -9.17 -17.55
N ASP A 90 3.44 -9.64 -18.78
CA ASP A 90 2.28 -10.07 -19.55
C ASP A 90 1.90 -11.51 -19.15
N TYR A 91 0.64 -11.70 -18.76
CA TYR A 91 0.13 -12.99 -18.31
C TYR A 91 -0.76 -13.62 -19.36
N THR A 92 -0.40 -14.82 -19.78
CA THR A 92 -1.22 -15.65 -20.67
C THR A 92 -2.13 -16.63 -19.91
N SER A 93 -1.94 -16.76 -18.58
CA SER A 93 -2.76 -17.59 -17.70
C SER A 93 -2.98 -16.93 -16.34
N ARG A 94 -4.10 -17.28 -15.69
CA ARG A 94 -4.43 -16.82 -14.34
C ARG A 94 -3.49 -17.40 -13.30
N GLU A 95 -3.07 -18.65 -13.50
CA GLU A 95 -2.19 -19.38 -12.59
C GLU A 95 -0.81 -18.72 -12.52
N GLY A 96 -0.26 -18.28 -13.67
CA GLY A 96 1.01 -17.56 -13.71
C GLY A 96 0.94 -16.21 -12.99
N LEU A 97 -0.17 -15.48 -13.13
CA LEU A 97 -0.41 -14.24 -12.40
C LEU A 97 -0.41 -14.47 -10.87
N ILE A 98 -1.12 -15.51 -10.41
CA ILE A 98 -1.18 -15.83 -8.98
C ILE A 98 0.20 -16.23 -8.45
N GLU A 99 0.93 -17.07 -9.18
CA GLU A 99 2.27 -17.52 -8.79
C GLU A 99 3.25 -16.36 -8.63
N ASP A 100 3.23 -15.41 -9.56
CA ASP A 100 4.08 -14.23 -9.48
C ASP A 100 3.68 -13.31 -8.34
N ILE A 101 2.38 -13.08 -8.10
CA ILE A 101 1.92 -12.29 -6.94
C ILE A 101 2.39 -12.92 -5.62
N GLU A 102 2.30 -14.24 -5.47
CA GLU A 102 2.78 -14.94 -4.28
C GLU A 102 4.30 -14.91 -4.16
N THR A 103 5.01 -14.87 -5.29
CA THR A 103 6.46 -14.68 -5.32
C THR A 103 6.84 -13.26 -4.89
N ASP A 104 6.14 -12.24 -5.38
CA ASP A 104 6.35 -10.84 -5.04
C ASP A 104 6.16 -10.62 -3.53
N LYS A 105 5.09 -11.18 -2.94
CA LYS A 105 4.86 -11.15 -1.49
C LYS A 105 6.02 -11.77 -0.72
N ARG A 106 6.51 -12.93 -1.18
CA ARG A 106 7.63 -13.65 -0.53
C ARG A 106 8.93 -12.86 -0.61
N VAL A 107 9.20 -12.22 -1.75
CA VAL A 107 10.38 -11.37 -1.96
C VAL A 107 10.31 -10.13 -1.07
N ALA A 108 9.16 -9.46 -1.03
CA ALA A 108 8.92 -8.31 -0.18
C ALA A 108 9.14 -8.63 1.30
N LEU A 109 8.50 -9.69 1.82
CA LEU A 109 8.67 -10.11 3.21
C LEU A 109 10.13 -10.40 3.54
N LYS A 110 10.81 -11.21 2.71
CA LYS A 110 12.24 -11.51 2.91
C LYS A 110 13.12 -10.26 2.87
N SER A 111 12.82 -9.33 1.97
CA SER A 111 13.54 -8.08 1.81
C SER A 111 13.39 -7.17 3.03
N LEU A 112 12.18 -7.09 3.59
CA LEU A 112 11.83 -6.28 4.74
C LEU A 112 12.39 -6.83 6.06
N MET A 113 12.80 -8.10 6.13
CA MET A 113 13.50 -8.66 7.30
C MET A 113 14.90 -8.05 7.53
N ARG A 114 15.47 -7.37 6.54
CA ARG A 114 16.79 -6.76 6.65
C ARG A 114 16.71 -5.52 7.57
N PRO A 115 17.62 -5.34 8.55
CA PRO A 115 17.54 -4.24 9.53
C PRO A 115 17.43 -2.83 8.91
N ALA A 116 18.10 -2.62 7.76
CA ALA A 116 18.03 -1.35 7.03
C ALA A 116 16.63 -0.99 6.54
N TYR A 117 15.77 -1.98 6.33
CA TYR A 117 14.38 -1.83 5.90
C TYR A 117 13.42 -1.82 7.09
N GLN A 118 13.65 -2.69 8.10
CA GLN A 118 12.76 -2.82 9.28
C GLN A 118 12.51 -1.50 10.02
N LYS A 119 13.51 -0.62 10.07
CA LYS A 119 13.37 0.68 10.73
C LYS A 119 12.21 1.54 10.18
N PHE A 120 11.86 1.37 8.91
CA PHE A 120 10.80 2.13 8.25
C PHE A 120 9.39 1.70 8.67
N ALA A 121 9.23 0.57 9.37
CA ALA A 121 7.96 0.23 10.00
C ALA A 121 7.54 1.24 11.10
N HIS A 122 8.51 2.03 11.60
CA HIS A 122 8.30 3.06 12.62
C HIS A 122 8.62 4.46 12.08
N ASP A 123 8.51 4.66 10.76
CA ASP A 123 8.79 5.94 10.13
C ASP A 123 7.80 7.02 10.61
N GLU A 124 8.30 8.25 10.82
CA GLU A 124 7.49 9.39 11.27
C GLU A 124 6.33 9.69 10.32
N HIS A 125 6.44 9.33 9.04
CA HIS A 125 5.37 9.45 8.05
C HIS A 125 4.07 8.76 8.50
N PHE A 126 4.16 7.63 9.20
CA PHE A 126 3.00 6.89 9.71
C PHE A 126 2.39 7.52 10.98
N VAL A 127 3.13 8.39 11.67
CA VAL A 127 2.60 9.08 12.85
C VAL A 127 1.72 10.23 12.37
N THR A 128 0.41 10.15 12.62
CA THR A 128 -0.49 11.29 12.40
C THR A 128 -0.29 12.29 13.54
N PRO A 129 0.00 13.58 13.26
CA PRO A 129 0.05 14.59 14.30
C PRO A 129 -1.28 14.61 15.05
N VAL A 130 -1.23 14.45 16.37
CA VAL A 130 -2.34 14.86 17.21
C VAL A 130 -2.31 16.38 17.13
N HIS A 131 -3.33 17.00 16.52
CA HIS A 131 -3.49 18.44 16.65
C HIS A 131 -3.69 18.71 18.15
N GLU A 132 -2.63 19.17 18.82
CA GLU A 132 -2.76 19.84 20.10
C GLU A 132 -3.63 21.07 19.86
N ASN A 133 -4.86 21.02 20.38
CA ASN A 133 -5.67 22.20 20.53
C ASN A 133 -4.89 23.16 21.43
N HIS A 134 -4.26 24.17 20.83
CA HIS A 134 -3.72 25.28 21.59
C HIS A 134 -4.90 26.01 22.26
N PRO A 135 -4.76 26.37 23.56
CA PRO A 135 -5.81 26.98 24.37
C PRO A 135 -6.22 28.38 23.89
#